data_AF-A0A855K7Z3-F1
#
_entry.id   AF-A0A855K7Z3-F1
#
_cell.length_a   1.000
_cell.length_b   1.000
_cell.length_c   1.000
_cell.angle_alpha   90.00
_cell.angle_beta   90.00
_cell.angle_gamma   90.00
#
_symmetry.space_group_name_H-M   'P 1'
#
loop_
_entity.id
_entity.type
_entity.pdbx_description
1 polymer ?
#
loop_
_entity_poly.entity_id
_entity_poly.type
_entity_poly.pdbx_seq_one_letter_code
_entity_poly.pdbx_strand_id
1 'polypeptide(L)' 'AQAVIKTALADNPYAVAYSYPGQSHAFARHGGAHYNAQAAALANGRTWSHLEHYLCADRSSGEPGVPA' A
#
# COMPACT_ATOMS: atom_id res chain seq x y z
N ALA A 1 15.15 -2.50 -11.29
CA ALA A 1 14.96 -2.22 -9.85
C ALA A 1 13.63 -2.76 -9.30
N GLN A 2 12.45 -2.34 -9.79
CA GLN A 2 11.16 -2.78 -9.23
C GLN A 2 10.97 -4.30 -9.15
N ALA A 3 11.46 -5.05 -10.16
CA ALA A 3 11.37 -6.51 -10.18
C ALA A 3 12.06 -7.14 -8.95
N VAL A 4 13.26 -6.68 -8.60
CA VAL A 4 14.03 -7.18 -7.44
C VAL A 4 13.28 -6.94 -6.14
N ILE A 5 12.68 -5.74 -5.98
CA ILE A 5 11.88 -5.40 -4.79
C ILE A 5 10.67 -6.31 -4.66
N LYS A 6 9.95 -6.55 -5.77
CA LYS A 6 8.80 -7.46 -5.78
C LYS A 6 9.18 -8.88 -5.42
N THR A 7 10.28 -9.39 -5.99
CA THR A 7 10.77 -10.73 -5.67
C THR A 7 11.15 -10.82 -4.19
N ALA A 8 11.86 -9.83 -3.65
CA ALA A 8 12.26 -9.82 -2.24
C ALA A 8 11.08 -9.74 -1.27
N LEU A 9 9.96 -9.11 -1.67
CA LEU A 9 8.75 -8.98 -0.85
C LEU A 9 7.71 -10.08 -1.10
N ALA A 10 7.92 -10.97 -2.06
CA ALA A 10 6.91 -11.93 -2.50
C ALA A 10 6.47 -12.88 -1.37
N ASP A 11 7.40 -13.27 -0.50
CA ASP A 11 7.16 -14.22 0.58
C ASP A 11 6.86 -13.54 1.93
N ASN A 12 6.75 -12.20 1.96
CA ASN A 12 6.50 -11.46 3.20
C ASN A 12 4.98 -11.26 3.40
N PRO A 13 4.35 -11.90 4.40
CA PRO A 13 2.91 -11.77 4.62
C PRO A 13 2.48 -10.39 5.13
N TYR A 14 3.42 -9.56 5.59
CA TYR A 14 3.16 -8.23 6.14
C TYR A 14 3.31 -7.10 5.11
N ALA A 15 3.72 -7.40 3.88
CA ALA A 15 3.98 -6.40 2.86
C ALA A 15 3.36 -6.77 1.51
N VAL A 16 2.74 -5.80 0.84
CA VAL A 16 2.21 -5.97 -0.51
C VAL A 16 2.77 -4.87 -1.42
N ALA A 17 3.39 -5.27 -2.53
CA ALA A 17 4.01 -4.35 -3.49
C ALA A 17 3.22 -4.25 -4.80
N TYR A 18 2.61 -3.09 -5.05
CA TYR A 18 1.89 -2.81 -6.30
C TYR A 18 2.75 -2.03 -7.29
N SER A 19 2.70 -2.40 -8.57
CA SER A 19 3.22 -1.55 -9.67
C SER A 19 2.07 -0.91 -10.44
N TYR A 20 2.32 0.30 -10.93
CA TYR A 20 1.40 1.06 -11.77
C TYR A 20 2.06 1.24 -13.15
N PRO A 21 1.69 0.44 -14.17
CA PRO A 21 2.31 0.52 -15.49
C PRO A 21 2.19 1.92 -16.11
N GLY A 22 3.27 2.37 -16.75
CA GLY A 22 3.35 3.69 -17.39
C GLY A 22 3.41 4.88 -16.43
N GLN A 23 3.41 4.65 -15.11
CA GLN A 23 3.48 5.73 -14.13
C GLN A 23 4.92 6.05 -13.72
N SER A 24 5.19 7.35 -13.61
CA SER A 24 6.48 7.88 -13.16
C SER A 24 6.43 8.29 -11.69
N HIS A 25 7.57 8.74 -11.18
CA HIS A 25 7.65 9.29 -9.83
C HIS A 25 6.62 10.41 -9.62
N ALA A 26 6.05 10.47 -8.42
CA ALA A 26 5.05 11.45 -8.01
C ALA A 26 3.73 11.45 -8.82
N PHE A 27 3.32 10.32 -9.41
CA PHE A 27 2.05 10.23 -10.16
C PHE A 27 0.80 10.55 -9.33
N ALA A 28 0.87 10.40 -8.00
CA ALA A 28 -0.23 10.69 -7.07
C ALA A 28 -0.26 12.15 -6.57
N ARG A 29 0.76 12.96 -6.89
CA ARG A 29 0.81 14.37 -6.47
C ARG A 29 -0.08 15.21 -7.38
N HIS A 30 -1.21 15.70 -6.86
CA HIS A 30 -2.09 16.61 -7.59
C HIS A 30 -1.33 17.83 -8.14
N GLY A 31 -1.59 18.16 -9.40
CA GLY A 31 -0.95 19.29 -10.10
C GLY A 31 0.52 19.05 -10.50
N GLY A 32 1.08 17.87 -10.26
CA GLY A 32 2.43 17.51 -10.70
C GLY A 32 2.50 17.18 -12.19
N ALA A 33 3.70 17.30 -12.78
CA ALA A 33 3.95 17.02 -14.19
C ALA A 33 3.64 15.57 -14.62
N HIS A 34 3.64 14.64 -13.68
CA HIS A 34 3.33 13.22 -13.92
C HIS A 34 2.01 12.78 -13.29
N TYR A 35 1.17 13.73 -12.86
CA TYR A 35 -0.09 13.41 -12.22
C TYR A 35 -0.96 12.55 -13.14
N ASN A 36 -1.40 11.40 -12.62
CA ASN A 36 -2.33 10.53 -13.30
C ASN A 36 -3.50 10.23 -12.36
N ALA A 37 -4.65 10.82 -12.66
CA ALA A 37 -5.83 10.74 -11.80
C ALA A 37 -6.29 9.29 -11.55
N GLN A 38 -6.25 8.43 -12.57
CA GLN A 38 -6.69 7.05 -12.45
C GLN A 38 -5.76 6.22 -11.56
N ALA A 39 -4.45 6.31 -11.81
CA ALA A 39 -3.46 5.60 -11.01
C ALA A 39 -3.43 6.13 -9.57
N ALA A 40 -3.54 7.45 -9.38
CA ALA A 40 -3.62 8.08 -8.07
C ALA A 40 -4.85 7.61 -7.29
N ALA A 41 -6.03 7.60 -7.90
CA ALA A 41 -7.26 7.13 -7.27
C ALA A 41 -7.15 5.65 -6.87
N LEU A 42 -6.59 4.79 -7.74
CA LEU A 42 -6.38 3.37 -7.43
C LEU A 42 -5.41 3.18 -6.27
N ALA A 43 -4.28 3.90 -6.26
CA ALA A 43 -3.30 3.82 -5.19
C ALA A 43 -3.90 4.30 -3.86
N ASN A 44 -4.60 5.43 -3.87
CA ASN A 44 -5.24 6.00 -2.70
C ASN A 44 -6.34 5.08 -2.15
N GLY A 45 -7.13 4.45 -3.01
CA GLY A 45 -8.15 3.48 -2.60
C GLY A 45 -7.55 2.27 -1.87
N ARG A 46 -6.44 1.72 -2.38
CA ARG A 46 -5.71 0.63 -1.71
C ARG A 46 -5.17 1.05 -0.34
N THR A 47 -4.62 2.26 -0.24
CA THR A 47 -4.15 2.81 1.03
C THR A 47 -5.30 2.96 2.02
N TRP A 48 -6.44 3.49 1.58
CA TRP A 48 -7.62 3.62 2.43
C TRP A 48 -8.08 2.27 2.98
N SER A 49 -8.26 1.26 2.12
CA SER A 49 -8.67 -0.08 2.55
C SER A 49 -7.66 -0.73 3.51
N HIS A 50 -6.37 -0.51 3.30
CA HIS A 50 -5.33 -0.99 4.22
C HIS A 50 -5.44 -0.33 5.60
N LEU A 51 -5.54 1.00 5.64
CA LEU A 51 -5.67 1.75 6.90
C LEU A 51 -6.99 1.43 7.62
N GLU A 52 -8.09 1.31 6.89
CA GLU A 52 -9.37 0.88 7.45
C GLU A 52 -9.26 -0.49 8.11
N HIS A 53 -8.64 -1.46 7.41
CA HIS A 53 -8.50 -2.81 7.94
C HIS A 53 -7.67 -2.86 9.23
N TYR A 54 -6.57 -2.11 9.32
CA TYR A 54 -5.66 -2.19 10.47
C TYR A 54 -5.90 -1.16 11.59
N LEU A 55 -6.46 0.01 11.27
CA LEU A 55 -6.69 1.08 12.25
C LEU A 55 -8.14 1.17 12.71
N CYS A 56 -9.10 0.75 11.89
CA CYS A 56 -10.53 0.80 12.25
C CYS A 56 -11.00 -0.51 12.90
N ALA A 57 -10.40 -1.66 12.55
CA ALA A 57 -10.72 -2.94 13.17
C ALA A 57 -10.13 -3.11 14.60
N ASP A 58 -9.19 -2.25 15.01
CA ASP A 58 -8.51 -2.28 16.31
C ASP A 58 -9.37 -1.75 17.49
N ARG A 59 -10.70 -1.84 17.40
CA ARG A 59 -11.59 -1.51 18.54
C ARG A 59 -12.29 -2.71 19.16
N SER A 60 -11.92 -3.95 18.79
CA SER A 60 -12.61 -5.13 19.29
C SER A 60 -11.80 -6.43 19.44
N SER A 61 -10.48 -6.44 19.22
CA SER A 61 -9.66 -7.62 19.52
C SER A 61 -8.80 -7.39 20.75
N GLY A 62 -9.19 -8.02 21.86
CA GLY A 62 -8.29 -8.20 23.01
C GLY A 62 -7.00 -8.90 22.60
N GLU A 63 -5.90 -8.40 23.15
CA GLU A 63 -4.54 -8.92 23.11
C GLU A 63 -4.43 -10.45 22.95
N PRO A 64 -3.72 -10.97 21.92
CA PRO A 64 -3.03 -12.23 22.04
C PRO A 64 -1.74 -12.00 22.85
N GLY A 65 -1.76 -12.44 24.10
CA GLY A 65 -0.64 -12.31 25.03
C GLY A 65 0.70 -12.76 24.43
N VAL A 66 1.71 -11.91 24.61
CA VAL A 66 3.12 -12.21 24.39
C VAL A 66 3.55 -13.23 25.45
N PRO A 67 4.05 -14.44 25.09
CA PRO A 67 4.57 -15.37 26.08
C PRO A 67 5.90 -14.86 26.67
N ALA A 68 6.06 -15.12 27.98
CA ALA A 68 7.20 -14.76 28.82
C ALA A 68 8.53 -15.40 28.40
#